data_AF-A0A954MAN2-F1
#
_entry.id   AF-A0A954MAN2-F1
#
_cell.length_a   1.000
_cell.length_b   1.000
_cell.length_c   1.000
_cell.angle_alpha   90.00
_cell.angle_beta   90.00
_cell.angle_gamma   90.00
#
_symmetry.space_group_name_H-M   'P 1'
#
loop_
_entity.id
_entity.type
_entity.pdbx_description
1 polymer ?
#
loop_
_entity_poly.entity_id
_entity_poly.type
_entity_poly.pdbx_seq_one_letter_code
_entity_poly.pdbx_strand_id
1 'polypeptide(L)'
;MKSVATTDSASAVTDHATRSQDVRVDSLNPLVRQVNAVYLRHVESRSLLPADQLADRVGQRVVVFLRHDRIRVFTVVHGDSAGMADFVSLSNVQFHVDAAARQQSNAGAGPLPNTRTVHAFLTGRLEFLGDEGSLPCENAWQPVVYHPLHHDAFMLAESNRPVWSAASAKLAPGRLKVWVPRSMAVVQGDTDDSNLTEFPR
;
A
#
# COMPACT_ATOMS: atom_id res chain seq x y z
N MET A 1 47.17 6.20 53.43
CA MET A 1 47.39 5.77 52.03
C MET A 1 46.48 4.56 51.74
N LYS A 2 45.74 4.67 50.63
CA LYS A 2 45.00 3.62 49.87
C LYS A 2 43.74 2.97 50.47
N SER A 3 42.63 3.50 49.95
CA SER A 3 41.30 2.91 49.68
C SER A 3 41.37 1.74 48.68
N VAL A 4 40.44 0.77 48.78
CA VAL A 4 39.68 0.07 47.69
C VAL A 4 38.52 -0.68 48.40
N ALA A 5 37.27 -0.19 48.44
CA ALA A 5 36.21 -0.22 47.41
C ALA A 5 35.57 -1.61 47.22
N THR A 6 34.44 -1.80 47.93
CA THR A 6 33.44 -2.85 47.73
C THR A 6 32.29 -2.22 46.95
N THR A 7 32.03 -2.68 45.71
CA THR A 7 30.69 -2.56 45.12
C THR A 7 30.50 -3.62 44.05
N ASP A 8 29.46 -4.44 44.25
CA ASP A 8 28.89 -5.38 43.30
C ASP A 8 28.48 -4.68 42.00
N SER A 9 29.04 -5.13 40.89
CA SER A 9 28.53 -4.83 39.55
C SER A 9 27.60 -5.95 39.12
N ALA A 10 26.34 -5.87 39.55
CA ALA A 10 25.27 -6.60 38.90
C ALA A 10 25.14 -6.07 37.46
N SER A 11 25.48 -6.92 36.49
CA SER A 11 25.31 -6.66 35.08
C SER A 11 23.85 -6.29 34.79
N ALA A 12 23.65 -5.00 34.51
CA ALA A 12 22.44 -4.50 33.88
C ALA A 12 22.32 -5.14 32.50
N VAL A 13 21.44 -6.14 32.42
CA VAL A 13 20.84 -6.58 31.16
C VAL A 13 20.03 -5.39 30.67
N THR A 14 20.56 -4.68 29.69
CA THR A 14 19.86 -3.60 29.01
C THR A 14 18.74 -4.22 28.20
N ASP A 15 17.57 -4.40 28.84
CA ASP A 15 16.30 -4.60 28.17
C ASP A 15 16.04 -3.38 27.27
N HIS A 16 16.50 -3.46 26.03
CA HIS A 16 15.91 -2.69 24.93
C HIS A 16 14.53 -3.29 24.64
N ALA A 17 13.61 -3.13 25.59
CA ALA A 17 12.18 -3.17 25.32
C ALA A 17 11.87 -1.93 24.48
N THR A 18 12.06 -2.07 23.16
CA THR A 18 11.58 -1.13 22.17
C THR A 18 10.07 -1.06 22.35
N ARG A 19 9.65 0.04 22.95
CA ARG A 19 8.28 0.44 23.25
C ARG A 19 7.40 0.23 22.02
N SER A 20 6.70 -0.91 21.96
CA SER A 20 5.62 -1.14 21.01
C SER A 20 4.56 -0.07 21.28
N GLN A 21 4.58 1.00 20.49
CA GLN A 21 3.43 1.89 20.44
C GLN A 21 2.29 1.08 19.83
N ASP A 22 1.33 0.68 20.65
CA ASP A 22 0.04 0.19 20.20
C ASP A 22 -0.62 1.34 19.40
N VAL A 23 -0.41 1.35 18.09
CA VAL A 23 -1.11 2.23 17.17
C VAL A 23 -2.58 1.81 17.20
N ARG A 24 -3.43 2.62 17.84
CA ARG A 24 -4.87 2.36 17.93
C ARG A 24 -5.49 2.41 16.52
N VAL A 25 -6.46 1.54 16.23
CA VAL A 25 -7.20 1.53 14.95
C VAL A 25 -7.80 2.90 14.61
N ASP A 26 -8.12 3.70 15.63
CA ASP A 26 -8.66 5.05 15.48
C ASP A 26 -7.69 6.07 14.88
N SER A 27 -6.37 5.79 14.89
CA SER A 27 -5.37 6.67 14.28
C SER A 27 -5.11 6.40 12.80
N LEU A 28 -5.80 5.42 12.20
CA LEU A 28 -5.69 5.15 10.76
C LEU A 28 -6.48 6.18 9.95
N ASN A 29 -5.93 6.57 8.80
CA ASN A 29 -6.66 7.34 7.80
C ASN A 29 -8.04 6.70 7.52
N PRO A 30 -9.15 7.48 7.50
CA PRO A 30 -10.49 6.95 7.26
C PRO A 30 -10.60 6.07 6.01
N LEU A 31 -9.92 6.45 4.92
CA LEU A 31 -9.90 5.67 3.68
C LEU A 31 -9.25 4.30 3.89
N VAL A 32 -8.10 4.26 4.58
CA VAL A 32 -7.41 3.01 4.90
C VAL A 32 -8.28 2.11 5.77
N ARG A 33 -8.97 2.69 6.76
CA ARG A 33 -9.90 1.94 7.62
C ARG A 33 -11.04 1.34 6.81
N GLN A 34 -11.66 2.12 5.92
CA GLN A 34 -12.74 1.66 5.06
C GLN A 34 -12.27 0.55 4.11
N VAL A 35 -11.14 0.75 3.42
CA VAL A 35 -10.57 -0.24 2.50
C VAL A 35 -10.26 -1.55 3.22
N ASN A 36 -9.63 -1.48 4.39
CA ASN A 36 -9.35 -2.67 5.20
C ASN A 36 -10.64 -3.36 5.65
N ALA A 37 -11.66 -2.62 6.09
CA ALA A 37 -12.94 -3.21 6.49
C ALA A 37 -13.63 -3.96 5.34
N VAL A 38 -13.71 -3.35 4.15
CA VAL A 38 -14.29 -3.99 2.96
C VAL A 38 -13.47 -5.21 2.55
N TYR A 39 -12.14 -5.06 2.43
CA TYR A 39 -11.26 -6.15 2.01
C TYR A 39 -11.31 -7.34 2.97
N LEU A 40 -11.15 -7.11 4.27
CA LEU A 40 -11.15 -8.18 5.28
C LEU A 40 -12.50 -8.90 5.32
N ARG A 41 -13.62 -8.17 5.23
CA ARG A 41 -14.97 -8.76 5.11
C ARG A 41 -15.02 -9.75 3.95
N HIS A 42 -14.61 -9.36 2.74
CA HIS A 42 -14.63 -10.23 1.56
C HIS A 42 -13.64 -11.39 1.63
N VAL A 43 -12.49 -11.21 2.26
CA VAL A 43 -11.50 -12.29 2.49
C VAL A 43 -12.08 -13.35 3.43
N GLU A 44 -12.69 -12.92 4.54
CA GLU A 44 -13.27 -13.81 5.55
C GLU A 44 -14.46 -14.59 5.00
N SER A 45 -15.34 -13.93 4.24
CA SER A 45 -16.48 -14.58 3.59
C SER A 45 -16.14 -15.30 2.28
N ARG A 46 -14.87 -15.28 1.85
CA ARG A 46 -14.39 -15.85 0.56
C ARG A 46 -15.21 -15.37 -0.64
N SER A 47 -15.58 -14.08 -0.64
CA SER A 47 -16.46 -13.48 -1.64
C SER A 47 -15.76 -12.39 -2.46
N LEU A 48 -14.44 -12.49 -2.62
CA LEU A 48 -13.71 -11.64 -3.56
C LEU A 48 -14.12 -11.99 -4.99
N LEU A 49 -14.53 -10.98 -5.75
CA LEU A 49 -15.00 -11.14 -7.12
C LEU A 49 -13.83 -11.40 -8.09
N PRO A 50 -14.00 -12.24 -9.11
CA PRO A 50 -13.08 -12.31 -10.24
C PRO A 50 -13.16 -11.06 -11.13
N ALA A 51 -12.16 -10.84 -11.99
CA ALA A 51 -12.02 -9.61 -12.76
C ALA A 51 -13.19 -9.35 -13.74
N ASP A 52 -13.74 -10.40 -14.35
CA ASP A 52 -14.90 -10.33 -15.25
C ASP A 52 -16.16 -9.80 -14.54
N GLN A 53 -16.33 -10.15 -13.26
CA GLN A 53 -17.43 -9.66 -12.43
C GLN A 53 -17.24 -8.22 -11.94
N LEU A 54 -16.08 -7.61 -12.20
CA LEU A 54 -15.77 -6.21 -11.92
C LEU A 54 -15.68 -5.35 -13.19
N ALA A 55 -16.00 -5.91 -14.37
CA ALA A 55 -15.90 -5.21 -15.65
C ALA A 55 -16.79 -3.95 -15.71
N ASP A 56 -17.92 -3.94 -14.99
CA ASP A 56 -18.82 -2.79 -14.86
C ASP A 56 -18.20 -1.59 -14.11
N ARG A 57 -17.03 -1.79 -13.47
CA ARG A 57 -16.29 -0.74 -12.77
C ARG A 57 -15.33 0.04 -13.66
N VAL A 58 -15.16 -0.36 -14.93
CA VAL A 58 -14.37 0.43 -15.88
C VAL A 58 -14.96 1.85 -16.00
N GLY A 59 -14.09 2.85 -15.95
CA GLY A 59 -14.41 4.29 -15.88
C GLY A 59 -14.62 4.83 -14.47
N GLN A 60 -14.81 3.97 -13.46
CA GLN A 60 -15.07 4.35 -12.06
C GLN A 60 -13.77 4.54 -11.28
N ARG A 61 -13.82 5.33 -10.21
CA ARG A 61 -12.67 5.56 -9.33
C ARG A 61 -12.55 4.41 -8.33
N VAL A 62 -11.40 3.72 -8.32
CA VAL A 62 -11.16 2.53 -7.51
C VAL A 62 -9.93 2.67 -6.63
N VAL A 63 -9.82 1.82 -5.62
CA VAL A 63 -8.59 1.57 -4.86
C VAL A 63 -7.95 0.27 -5.35
N VAL A 64 -6.64 0.26 -5.56
CA VAL A 64 -5.91 -0.93 -5.97
C VAL A 64 -4.69 -1.14 -5.08
N PHE A 65 -4.50 -2.35 -4.56
CA PHE A 65 -3.33 -2.70 -3.75
C PHE A 65 -2.85 -4.12 -4.02
N LEU A 66 -1.61 -4.39 -3.62
CA LEU A 66 -0.98 -5.70 -3.76
C LEU A 66 -1.61 -6.69 -2.77
N ARG A 67 -1.94 -7.87 -3.25
CA ARG A 67 -2.46 -8.96 -2.41
C ARG A 67 -1.33 -9.86 -1.91
N HIS A 68 -1.46 -10.35 -0.68
CA HIS A 68 -0.41 -11.11 -0.01
C HIS A 68 -0.51 -12.64 -0.18
N ASP A 69 -1.68 -13.17 -0.55
CA ASP A 69 -1.96 -14.62 -0.59
C ASP A 69 -1.74 -15.30 -1.96
N ARG A 70 -1.22 -14.54 -2.95
CA ARG A 70 -0.70 -15.03 -4.25
C ARG A 70 -1.70 -15.74 -5.18
N ILE A 71 -3.01 -15.71 -4.94
CA ILE A 71 -4.01 -16.27 -5.90
C ILE A 71 -4.12 -15.39 -7.14
N ARG A 72 -4.21 -14.07 -6.93
CA ARG A 72 -4.11 -13.01 -7.92
C ARG A 72 -3.28 -11.88 -7.33
N VAL A 73 -2.59 -11.13 -8.18
CA VAL A 73 -1.59 -10.16 -7.70
C VAL A 73 -2.24 -8.93 -7.07
N PHE A 74 -3.37 -8.44 -7.60
CA PHE A 74 -3.98 -7.20 -7.16
C PHE A 74 -5.39 -7.40 -6.60
N THR A 75 -5.72 -6.60 -5.60
CA THR A 75 -7.09 -6.40 -5.14
C THR A 75 -7.59 -5.05 -5.62
N VAL A 76 -8.80 -5.01 -6.16
CA VAL A 76 -9.51 -3.80 -6.60
C VAL A 76 -10.74 -3.61 -5.72
N VAL A 77 -10.88 -2.43 -5.11
CA VAL A 77 -11.99 -2.08 -4.22
C VAL A 77 -12.77 -0.90 -4.80
N HIS A 78 -14.09 -1.02 -4.81
CA HIS A 78 -15.02 0.03 -5.21
C HIS A 78 -16.29 -0.03 -4.34
N GLY A 79 -16.56 1.03 -3.58
CA GLY A 79 -17.67 1.06 -2.63
C GLY A 79 -17.59 -0.11 -1.64
N ASP A 80 -18.66 -0.89 -1.57
CA ASP A 80 -18.74 -2.08 -0.74
C ASP A 80 -18.22 -3.37 -1.40
N SER A 81 -17.73 -3.30 -2.63
CA SER A 81 -17.27 -4.47 -3.39
C SER A 81 -15.74 -4.55 -3.45
N ALA A 82 -15.23 -5.78 -3.43
CA ALA A 82 -13.82 -6.07 -3.64
C ALA A 82 -13.64 -7.28 -4.56
N GLY A 83 -12.65 -7.22 -5.45
CA GLY A 83 -12.29 -8.33 -6.30
C GLY A 83 -10.82 -8.32 -6.70
N MET A 84 -10.48 -9.18 -7.64
CA MET A 84 -9.12 -9.64 -7.87
C MET A 84 -8.78 -9.59 -9.34
N ALA A 85 -7.55 -9.19 -9.65
CA ALA A 85 -7.04 -9.19 -11.02
C ALA A 85 -5.51 -9.36 -11.03
N ASP A 86 -4.96 -9.84 -12.15
CA ASP A 86 -3.50 -9.87 -12.37
C ASP A 86 -3.01 -8.64 -13.14
N PHE A 87 -3.86 -8.07 -14.00
CA PHE A 87 -3.55 -6.88 -14.77
C PHE A 87 -4.56 -5.79 -14.46
N VAL A 88 -4.09 -4.58 -14.19
CA VAL A 88 -4.93 -3.39 -13.97
C VAL A 88 -4.30 -2.19 -14.65
N SER A 89 -5.09 -1.38 -15.35
CA SER A 89 -4.66 -0.06 -15.83
C SER A 89 -5.53 1.02 -15.19
N LEU A 90 -4.88 2.09 -14.73
CA LEU A 90 -5.53 3.24 -14.11
C LEU A 90 -5.16 4.52 -14.86
N SER A 91 -6.09 5.49 -14.86
CA SER A 91 -5.82 6.89 -15.19
C SER A 91 -6.01 7.79 -13.96
N ASN A 92 -5.42 8.99 -13.98
CA ASN A 92 -5.49 9.98 -12.89
C ASN A 92 -5.13 9.37 -11.52
N VAL A 93 -3.94 8.79 -11.47
CA VAL A 93 -3.45 7.94 -10.39
C VAL A 93 -2.88 8.79 -9.26
N GLN A 94 -3.22 8.43 -8.03
CA GLN A 94 -2.57 8.88 -6.80
C GLN A 94 -2.01 7.68 -6.05
N PHE A 95 -0.84 7.88 -5.45
CA PHE A 95 -0.11 6.88 -4.69
C PHE A 95 -0.20 7.24 -3.21
N HIS A 96 -0.58 6.26 -2.39
CA HIS A 96 -0.87 6.49 -0.98
C HIS A 96 -0.06 5.53 -0.12
N VAL A 97 0.58 6.07 0.91
CA VAL A 97 1.23 5.30 1.97
C VAL A 97 0.80 5.87 3.30
N ASP A 98 0.15 5.05 4.13
CA ASP A 98 -0.23 5.45 5.48
C ASP A 98 0.83 4.96 6.47
N ALA A 99 1.50 5.91 7.13
CA ALA A 99 2.60 5.62 8.04
C ALA A 99 2.14 4.84 9.29
N ALA A 100 0.94 5.11 9.81
CA ALA A 100 0.40 4.43 10.98
C ALA A 100 -0.01 2.98 10.64
N ALA A 101 -0.68 2.79 9.50
CA ALA A 101 -1.02 1.47 8.96
C ALA A 101 0.24 0.65 8.65
N ARG A 102 1.29 1.30 8.13
CA ARG A 102 2.59 0.67 7.87
C ARG A 102 3.26 0.21 9.17
N GLN A 103 3.24 1.04 10.22
CA GLN A 103 3.73 0.63 11.54
C GLN A 103 2.98 -0.58 12.08
N GLN A 104 1.65 -0.63 11.93
CA GLN A 104 0.85 -1.81 12.29
C GLN A 104 1.19 -3.04 11.43
N SER A 105 1.39 -2.87 10.13
CA SER A 105 1.77 -3.97 9.23
C SER A 105 3.18 -4.51 9.51
N ASN A 106 4.10 -3.66 10.00
CA ASN A 106 5.50 -4.00 10.27
C ASN A 106 5.75 -4.47 11.71
N ALA A 107 4.91 -4.08 12.67
CA ALA A 107 5.00 -4.56 14.04
C ALA A 107 4.72 -6.06 14.03
N GLY A 108 5.67 -6.89 14.43
CA GLY A 108 5.54 -8.35 14.45
C GLY A 108 4.70 -8.91 15.61
N ALA A 109 4.15 -8.05 16.48
CA ALA A 109 3.24 -8.39 17.58
C ALA A 109 2.31 -7.21 17.95
N GLY A 110 1.15 -7.51 18.55
CA GLY A 110 0.06 -6.58 18.89
C GLY A 110 -1.31 -7.26 18.69
N PRO A 111 -2.45 -6.63 19.03
CA PRO A 111 -3.76 -7.23 18.78
C PRO A 111 -3.96 -7.62 17.31
N LEU A 112 -3.20 -7.03 16.36
CA LEU A 112 -2.76 -7.72 15.13
C LEU A 112 -1.42 -7.17 14.58
N PRO A 113 -0.33 -7.96 14.51
CA PRO A 113 0.63 -7.89 13.41
C PRO A 113 -0.02 -8.48 12.15
N ASN A 114 -0.63 -7.66 11.29
CA ASN A 114 -1.40 -8.19 10.15
C ASN A 114 -0.70 -7.91 8.82
N THR A 115 -0.19 -8.97 8.18
CA THR A 115 0.18 -8.92 6.76
C THR A 115 -1.01 -8.60 5.84
N ARG A 116 -2.24 -8.50 6.36
CA ARG A 116 -3.44 -8.10 5.61
C ARG A 116 -3.81 -6.62 5.78
N THR A 117 -3.12 -5.84 6.62
CA THR A 117 -3.39 -4.41 6.72
C THR A 117 -2.85 -3.69 5.48
N VAL A 118 -3.77 -3.21 4.66
CA VAL A 118 -3.46 -2.32 3.54
C VAL A 118 -2.91 -1.02 4.09
N HIS A 119 -1.69 -0.69 3.71
CA HIS A 119 -1.01 0.55 4.08
C HIS A 119 -0.37 1.26 2.88
N ALA A 120 -0.29 0.59 1.73
CA ALA A 120 0.19 1.16 0.48
C ALA A 120 -0.78 0.76 -0.64
N PHE A 121 -1.31 1.76 -1.34
CA PHE A 121 -2.32 1.55 -2.38
C PHE A 121 -2.32 2.68 -3.40
N LEU A 122 -2.96 2.42 -4.53
CA LEU A 122 -3.19 3.40 -5.58
C LEU A 122 -4.68 3.72 -5.62
N THR A 123 -5.02 4.96 -5.96
CA THR A 123 -6.37 5.33 -6.37
C THR A 123 -6.34 5.92 -7.77
N GLY A 124 -7.32 5.60 -8.61
CA GLY A 124 -7.41 6.15 -9.96
C GLY A 124 -8.71 5.73 -10.62
N ARG A 125 -8.96 6.22 -11.85
CA ARG A 125 -10.06 5.71 -12.67
C ARG A 125 -9.62 4.42 -13.34
N LEU A 126 -10.45 3.38 -13.26
CA LEU A 126 -10.17 2.08 -13.81
C LEU A 126 -10.31 2.10 -15.34
N GLU A 127 -9.24 1.83 -16.07
CA GLU A 127 -9.26 1.77 -17.54
C GLU A 127 -9.33 0.32 -18.03
N PHE A 128 -8.72 -0.59 -17.29
CA PHE A 128 -8.67 -2.00 -17.62
C PHE A 128 -8.46 -2.84 -16.36
N LEU A 129 -9.06 -4.03 -16.34
CA LEU A 129 -8.74 -5.10 -15.40
C LEU A 129 -8.90 -6.45 -16.10
N GLY A 130 -8.08 -7.42 -15.71
CA GLY A 130 -8.16 -8.77 -16.25
C GLY A 130 -7.17 -9.73 -15.62
N ASP A 131 -7.36 -11.01 -15.91
CA ASP A 131 -6.43 -12.08 -15.56
C ASP A 131 -5.34 -12.27 -16.64
N GLU A 132 -5.60 -11.77 -17.84
CA GLU A 132 -4.67 -11.76 -18.97
C GLU A 132 -4.42 -10.32 -19.41
N GLY A 133 -3.21 -10.06 -19.88
CA GLY A 133 -2.82 -8.72 -20.32
C GLY A 133 -1.37 -8.65 -20.78
N SER A 134 -1.00 -7.46 -21.27
CA SER A 134 0.35 -7.21 -21.77
C SER A 134 1.20 -6.55 -20.69
N LEU A 135 2.42 -7.03 -20.51
CA LEU A 135 3.41 -6.37 -19.68
C LEU A 135 3.76 -4.99 -20.25
N PRO A 136 3.99 -3.97 -19.39
CA PRO A 136 4.47 -2.67 -19.83
C PRO A 136 5.83 -2.79 -20.51
N CYS A 137 6.03 -2.09 -21.62
CA CYS A 137 7.34 -2.04 -22.29
C CYS A 137 8.25 -1.00 -21.61
N GLU A 138 9.49 -1.39 -21.31
CA GLU A 138 10.45 -0.54 -20.60
C GLU A 138 10.86 0.72 -21.36
N ASN A 139 10.62 0.78 -22.68
CA ASN A 139 10.90 1.95 -23.50
C ASN A 139 9.89 3.09 -23.28
N ALA A 140 8.65 2.78 -22.92
CA ALA A 140 7.59 3.78 -22.71
C ALA A 140 7.18 3.93 -21.24
N TRP A 141 7.48 2.91 -20.42
CA TRP A 141 7.09 2.83 -19.02
C TRP A 141 8.32 2.67 -18.14
N GLN A 142 8.27 3.26 -16.96
CA GLN A 142 9.29 3.09 -15.91
C GLN A 142 8.65 2.52 -14.64
N PRO A 143 9.37 1.67 -13.91
CA PRO A 143 8.82 1.00 -12.75
C PRO A 143 8.80 1.90 -11.51
N VAL A 144 7.75 1.71 -10.71
CA VAL A 144 7.58 2.30 -9.39
C VAL A 144 7.64 1.18 -8.36
N VAL A 145 8.45 1.38 -7.32
CA VAL A 145 8.67 0.42 -6.23
C VAL A 145 8.25 1.01 -4.91
N TYR A 146 7.88 0.14 -3.98
CA TYR A 146 7.61 0.52 -2.61
C TYR A 146 8.35 -0.43 -1.67
N HIS A 147 9.15 0.14 -0.76
CA HIS A 147 9.90 -0.60 0.24
C HIS A 147 9.42 -0.17 1.64
N PRO A 148 8.56 -0.97 2.31
CA PRO A 148 7.91 -0.57 3.56
C PRO A 148 8.88 -0.37 4.74
N LEU A 149 10.11 -0.89 4.64
CA LEU A 149 11.17 -0.70 5.65
C LEU A 149 12.01 0.56 5.43
N HIS A 150 11.95 1.15 4.23
CA HIS A 150 12.91 2.19 3.81
C HIS A 150 12.24 3.49 3.36
N HIS A 151 11.00 3.43 2.88
CA HIS A 151 10.33 4.56 2.27
C HIS A 151 8.90 4.74 2.81
N ASP A 152 8.54 5.99 3.02
CA ASP A 152 7.20 6.49 3.33
C ASP A 152 6.42 6.89 2.06
N ALA A 153 6.99 6.67 0.89
CA ALA A 153 6.36 6.91 -0.40
C ALA A 153 6.69 5.78 -1.39
N PHE A 154 5.95 5.74 -2.49
CA PHE A 154 6.34 5.00 -3.69
C PHE A 154 7.49 5.73 -4.37
N MET A 155 8.43 4.99 -4.96
CA MET A 155 9.67 5.52 -5.54
C MET A 155 9.83 5.08 -6.99
N LEU A 156 10.26 5.97 -7.89
CA LEU A 156 10.78 5.60 -9.20
C LEU A 156 12.02 4.73 -9.01
N ALA A 157 12.04 3.54 -9.61
CA ALA A 157 13.11 2.57 -9.36
C ALA A 157 14.49 3.04 -9.83
N GLU A 158 14.55 3.77 -10.95
CA GLU A 158 15.83 4.21 -11.55
C GLU A 158 16.44 5.40 -10.79
N SER A 159 15.61 6.36 -10.37
CA SER A 159 16.09 7.64 -9.81
C SER A 159 15.93 7.75 -8.30
N ASN A 160 15.30 6.75 -7.66
CA ASN A 160 14.88 6.79 -6.27
C ASN A 160 14.16 8.10 -5.91
N ARG A 161 13.40 8.63 -6.86
CA ARG A 161 12.57 9.82 -6.65
C ARG A 161 11.18 9.38 -6.24
N PRO A 162 10.64 9.95 -5.17
CA PRO A 162 9.29 9.60 -4.73
C PRO A 162 8.20 9.98 -5.76
N VAL A 163 7.06 9.30 -5.69
CA VAL A 163 5.92 9.40 -6.62
C VAL A 163 4.61 9.47 -5.84
N TRP A 164 3.83 10.51 -6.07
CA TRP A 164 2.55 10.79 -5.41
C TRP A 164 1.39 10.75 -6.39
N SER A 165 1.65 11.05 -7.65
CA SER A 165 0.65 11.04 -8.71
C SER A 165 1.24 10.71 -10.07
N ALA A 166 0.42 10.15 -10.95
CA ALA A 166 0.73 9.94 -12.37
C ALA A 166 -0.53 10.04 -13.23
N ALA A 167 -0.41 10.44 -14.50
CA ALA A 167 -1.54 10.45 -15.44
C ALA A 167 -2.10 9.05 -15.67
N SER A 168 -1.24 8.04 -15.64
CA SER A 168 -1.65 6.64 -15.74
C SER A 168 -0.69 5.72 -15.02
N ALA A 169 -1.18 4.53 -14.68
CA ALA A 169 -0.38 3.44 -14.17
C ALA A 169 -0.82 2.12 -14.79
N LYS A 170 0.15 1.26 -15.07
CA LYS A 170 -0.09 -0.15 -15.39
C LYS A 170 0.42 -1.01 -14.24
N LEU A 171 -0.43 -1.91 -13.78
CA LEU A 171 -0.13 -2.87 -12.75
C LEU A 171 -0.18 -4.27 -13.37
N ALA A 172 0.87 -5.06 -13.13
CA ALA A 172 1.05 -6.35 -13.79
C ALA A 172 1.77 -7.36 -12.86
N PRO A 173 1.63 -8.68 -13.10
CA PRO A 173 2.42 -9.69 -12.39
C PRO A 173 3.91 -9.59 -12.78
N GLY A 174 4.77 -10.27 -12.02
CA GLY A 174 6.24 -10.22 -12.21
C GLY A 174 7.00 -9.55 -11.06
N ARG A 175 8.29 -9.26 -11.26
CA ARG A 175 9.16 -8.66 -10.23
C ARG A 175 8.78 -7.22 -9.92
N LEU A 176 8.46 -6.44 -10.96
CA LEU A 176 8.08 -5.04 -10.86
C LEU A 176 6.58 -4.93 -11.11
N LYS A 177 5.85 -4.48 -10.10
CA LYS A 177 4.39 -4.57 -10.06
C LYS A 177 3.68 -3.37 -10.63
N VAL A 178 4.26 -2.18 -10.53
CA VAL A 178 3.63 -0.92 -10.88
C VAL A 178 4.54 -0.15 -11.82
N TRP A 179 3.94 0.42 -12.86
CA TRP A 179 4.64 1.11 -13.94
C TRP A 179 3.90 2.41 -14.28
N VAL A 180 4.66 3.48 -14.49
CA VAL A 180 4.13 4.80 -14.92
C VAL A 180 4.81 5.25 -16.21
N PRO A 181 4.21 6.15 -17.00
CA PRO A 181 4.84 6.64 -18.22
C PRO A 181 6.19 7.32 -17.96
N ARG A 182 7.18 7.11 -18.84
CA ARG A 182 8.51 7.76 -18.76
C ARG A 182 8.47 9.28 -18.93
N SER A 183 7.49 9.79 -19.68
CA SER A 183 7.39 11.22 -20.01
C SER A 183 6.91 12.11 -18.85
N MET A 184 6.62 11.55 -17.67
CA MET A 184 6.17 12.34 -16.53
C MET A 184 7.34 12.93 -15.74
N ALA A 185 7.47 14.25 -15.82
CA ALA A 185 8.18 15.04 -14.82
C ALA A 185 7.42 14.91 -13.48
N VAL A 186 8.15 14.55 -12.43
CA VAL A 186 7.68 14.47 -11.04
C VAL A 186 7.03 15.79 -10.65
N VAL A 187 5.73 15.78 -10.33
CA VAL A 187 5.06 16.93 -9.71
C VAL A 187 5.40 16.88 -8.22
N GLN A 188 6.26 17.79 -7.78
CA GLN A 188 6.44 18.12 -6.37
C GLN A 188 5.23 18.96 -5.96
N GLY A 189 4.32 18.38 -5.17
CA GLY A 189 3.18 19.09 -4.63
C GLY A 189 3.15 18.92 -3.12
N ASP A 190 3.42 20.01 -2.39
CA ASP A 190 3.06 20.16 -0.99
C ASP A 190 1.62 19.65 -0.80
N THR A 191 1.48 18.64 0.06
CA THR A 191 0.19 18.01 0.30
C THR A 191 -0.56 18.90 1.30
N ASP A 192 -1.46 19.73 0.78
CA ASP A 192 -2.56 20.24 1.57
C ASP A 192 -3.54 19.06 1.79
N ASP A 193 -3.50 18.49 2.99
CA ASP A 193 -4.19 17.27 3.44
C ASP A 193 -5.73 17.40 3.52
N SER A 194 -6.32 18.39 2.86
CA SER A 194 -7.65 18.90 3.20
C SER A 194 -8.82 18.37 2.36
N ASN A 195 -8.65 17.42 1.43
CA ASN A 195 -9.74 17.06 0.49
C ASN A 195 -9.88 15.57 0.11
N LEU A 196 -9.56 14.63 1.02
CA LEU A 196 -9.83 13.19 0.82
C LEU A 196 -11.19 12.74 1.39
N THR A 197 -12.25 13.53 1.18
CA THR A 197 -13.63 13.13 1.49
C THR A 197 -14.44 13.08 0.21
N GLU A 198 -14.56 11.89 -0.38
CA GLU A 198 -15.84 11.32 -0.84
C GLU A 198 -15.58 10.08 -1.72
N PHE A 199 -15.90 8.91 -1.15
CA PHE A 199 -16.30 7.74 -1.93
C PHE A 199 -17.82 7.84 -2.12
N PRO A 200 -18.35 7.76 -3.35
CA PRO A 200 -19.79 7.56 -3.53
C PRO A 200 -20.19 6.23 -2.87
N ARG A 201 -21.25 6.27 -2.06
CA ARG A 201 -21.89 5.10 -1.46
C ARG A 201 -22.52 4.21 -2.53
#